data_AF-A0A359IIR1-F1
#
_entry.id   AF-A0A359IIR1-F1
#
_cell.length_a   1.000
_cell.length_b   1.000
_cell.length_c   1.000
_cell.angle_alpha   90.00
_cell.angle_beta   90.00
_cell.angle_gamma   90.00
#
_symmetry.space_group_name_H-M   'P 1'
#
loop_
_entity.id
_entity.type
_entity.pdbx_description
1 polymer ?
#
loop_
_entity_poly.entity_id
_entity_poly.type
_entity_poly.pdbx_seq_one_letter_code
_entity_poly.pdbx_strand_id
1 'polypeptide(L)'
;MKERMVVQMVNKYLIDNNIIFGNEIKMGIGIPDISIGVDIPNGTPFLDDYNILKLYDEIMSKKVVSIDDVYGLYNIDKSILKRYLKKLIEERIIEIKG
;
A
#
# COMPACT_ATOMS: atom_id res chain seq x y z
N MET A 1 6.44 19.19 19.96
CA MET A 1 6.20 19.11 18.50
C MET A 1 4.85 18.44 18.30
N LYS A 2 3.93 19.00 17.51
CA LYS A 2 2.60 18.39 17.32
C LYS A 2 2.76 17.16 16.43
N GLU A 3 2.12 16.05 16.77
CA GLU A 3 2.21 14.77 16.06
C GLU A 3 2.00 14.91 14.53
N ARG A 4 0.98 15.68 14.12
CA ARG A 4 0.72 16.02 12.71
C ARG A 4 1.92 16.58 11.96
N MET A 5 2.80 17.35 12.62
CA MET A 5 3.98 17.94 11.98
C MET A 5 5.04 16.88 11.72
N VAL A 6 5.18 15.89 12.61
CA VAL A 6 6.09 14.76 12.42
C VAL A 6 5.64 13.96 11.20
N VAL A 7 4.35 13.63 11.12
CA VAL A 7 3.78 12.94 9.95
C VAL A 7 4.04 13.71 8.65
N GLN A 8 3.80 15.01 8.66
CA GLN A 8 4.05 15.87 7.49
C GLN A 8 5.53 15.91 7.10
N MET A 9 6.45 15.95 8.07
CA MET A 9 7.88 15.93 7.81
C MET A 9 8.35 14.59 7.24
N VAL A 10 7.84 13.47 7.77
CA VAL A 10 8.15 12.12 7.26
C VAL A 10 7.61 11.96 5.84
N ASN A 11 6.33 12.31 5.60
CA ASN A 11 5.75 12.25 4.27
C ASN A 11 6.54 13.10 3.28
N LYS A 12 6.92 14.32 3.67
CA LYS A 12 7.72 15.21 2.83
C LYS A 12 9.07 14.58 2.49
N TYR A 13 9.76 14.00 3.46
CA TYR A 13 11.02 13.31 3.23
C TYR A 13 10.87 12.15 2.24
N LEU A 14 9.83 11.33 2.41
CA LEU A 14 9.57 10.19 1.53
C LEU A 14 9.26 10.65 0.09
N ILE A 15 8.44 11.70 -0.06
CA ILE A 15 8.15 12.32 -1.37
C ILE A 15 9.42 12.87 -2.02
N ASP A 16 10.21 13.66 -1.28
CA ASP A 16 11.42 14.31 -1.79
C ASP A 16 12.49 13.30 -2.23
N ASN A 17 12.43 12.06 -1.72
CA ASN A 17 13.33 10.95 -2.09
C ASN A 17 12.70 9.93 -3.06
N ASN A 18 11.52 10.21 -3.63
CA ASN A 18 10.76 9.29 -4.50
C ASN A 18 10.50 7.90 -3.86
N ILE A 19 10.31 7.86 -2.56
CA ILE A 19 9.98 6.63 -1.83
C ILE A 19 8.47 6.47 -1.85
N ILE A 20 7.98 5.30 -2.24
CA ILE A 20 6.55 4.99 -2.24
C ILE A 20 6.13 4.60 -0.81
N PHE A 21 5.09 5.24 -0.30
CA PHE A 21 4.56 5.00 1.03
C PHE A 21 3.04 5.19 1.06
N GLY A 22 2.39 4.47 1.97
CA GLY A 22 0.97 4.55 2.22
C GLY A 22 0.73 4.83 3.69
N ASN A 23 -0.20 5.74 3.99
CA ASN A 23 -0.50 6.14 5.35
C ASN A 23 -1.92 5.76 5.73
N GLU A 24 -2.10 5.18 6.92
CA GLU A 24 -3.42 5.10 7.54
C GLU A 24 -3.62 6.36 8.40
N ILE A 25 -4.24 7.40 7.84
CA ILE A 25 -4.51 8.63 8.59
C ILE A 25 -5.75 8.43 9.47
N LYS A 26 -5.61 7.70 10.59
CA LYS A 26 -6.58 7.78 11.69
C LYS A 26 -6.27 9.02 12.53
N MET A 27 -6.78 10.19 12.10
CA MET A 27 -6.66 11.42 12.89
C MET A 27 -7.36 11.25 14.24
N GLY A 28 -6.60 11.14 15.33
CA GLY A 28 -7.14 11.15 16.70
C GLY A 28 -6.47 10.22 17.70
N ILE A 29 -5.63 9.28 17.26
CA ILE A 29 -4.99 8.28 18.12
C ILE A 29 -3.56 8.11 17.63
N GLY A 30 -2.58 8.23 18.52
CA GLY A 30 -1.17 8.45 18.22
C GLY A 30 -0.55 7.55 17.15
N ILE A 31 0.28 8.17 16.31
CA ILE A 31 1.25 7.64 15.35
C ILE A 31 0.59 7.08 14.06
N PRO A 32 0.88 7.66 12.88
CA PRO A 32 0.41 7.08 11.61
C PRO A 32 1.11 5.74 11.38
N ASP A 33 0.34 4.72 11.02
CA ASP A 33 0.91 3.53 10.41
C ASP A 33 1.37 3.88 9.00
N ILE A 34 2.69 3.86 8.80
CA ILE A 34 3.33 4.10 7.51
C ILE A 34 3.78 2.74 6.97
N SER A 35 3.27 2.36 5.80
CA SER A 35 3.85 1.28 5.01
C SER A 35 4.83 1.90 4.02
N ILE A 36 6.02 1.32 3.90
CA ILE A 36 7.05 1.75 2.94
C ILE A 36 7.20 0.63 1.93
N GLY A 37 6.98 0.97 0.66
CA GLY A 37 7.15 0.02 -0.44
C GLY A 37 8.63 -0.27 -0.66
N VAL A 38 9.03 -1.52 -0.46
CA VAL A 38 10.40 -1.99 -0.72
C VAL A 38 10.39 -2.76 -2.04
N ASP A 39 11.43 -2.57 -2.86
CA ASP A 39 11.58 -3.21 -4.19
C ASP A 39 10.49 -2.88 -5.22
N ILE A 40 9.82 -1.73 -5.06
CA ILE A 40 8.84 -1.26 -6.04
C ILE A 40 9.56 -0.77 -7.31
N PRO A 41 9.19 -1.25 -8.51
CA PRO A 41 9.79 -0.80 -9.76
C PRO A 41 9.71 0.71 -9.95
N ASN A 42 10.78 1.31 -10.49
CA ASN A 42 10.77 2.71 -10.87
C ASN A 42 9.63 3.00 -11.85
N GLY A 43 8.79 3.98 -11.53
CA GLY A 43 7.63 4.37 -12.34
C GLY A 43 6.30 3.78 -11.88
N THR A 44 6.26 2.98 -10.81
CA THR A 44 5.01 2.59 -10.18
C THR A 44 4.26 3.83 -9.66
N PRO A 45 2.95 3.97 -9.98
CA PRO A 45 2.11 5.04 -9.45
C PRO A 45 2.16 5.12 -7.93
N PHE A 46 2.00 6.32 -7.39
CA PHE A 46 2.03 6.53 -5.95
C PHE A 46 0.85 5.83 -5.26
N LEU A 47 1.16 4.86 -4.39
CA LEU A 47 0.20 4.09 -3.61
C LEU A 47 0.00 4.74 -2.24
N ASP A 48 -0.85 5.75 -2.18
CA ASP A 48 -1.11 6.57 -0.98
C ASP A 48 -1.92 5.88 0.14
N ASP A 49 -2.59 4.77 -0.18
CA ASP A 49 -3.39 3.97 0.76
C ASP A 49 -2.54 2.87 1.40
N TYR A 50 -2.45 2.90 2.73
CA TYR A 50 -1.73 1.92 3.54
C TYR A 50 -2.13 0.47 3.23
N ASN A 51 -3.42 0.17 3.10
CA ASN A 51 -3.89 -1.19 2.87
C ASN A 51 -3.57 -1.68 1.46
N ILE A 52 -3.56 -0.77 0.48
CA ILE A 52 -3.19 -1.09 -0.90
C ILE A 52 -1.70 -1.38 -1.00
N LEU A 53 -0.86 -0.57 -0.36
CA LEU A 53 0.58 -0.78 -0.35
C LEU A 53 0.95 -2.06 0.39
N LYS A 54 0.34 -2.31 1.55
CA LYS A 54 0.57 -3.54 2.30
C LYS A 54 0.11 -4.79 1.54
N LEU A 55 -1.02 -4.71 0.82
CA LEU A 55 -1.47 -5.79 -0.07
C LEU A 55 -0.45 -6.05 -1.19
N TYR A 56 0.08 -5.00 -1.80
CA TYR A 56 1.13 -5.11 -2.80
C TYR A 56 2.38 -5.81 -2.24
N ASP A 57 2.88 -5.38 -1.07
CA ASP A 57 4.06 -5.96 -0.43
C ASP A 57 3.85 -7.45 -0.13
N GLU A 58 2.65 -7.85 0.32
CA GLU A 58 2.32 -9.25 0.55
C GLU A 58 2.25 -10.07 -0.74
N ILE A 59 1.67 -9.53 -1.81
CA ILE A 59 1.61 -10.18 -3.13
C ILE A 59 3.03 -10.44 -3.65
N MET A 60 3.89 -9.43 -3.58
CA MET A 60 5.27 -9.52 -4.08
C MET A 60 6.13 -10.46 -3.24
N SER A 61 6.08 -10.33 -1.91
CA SER A 61 6.89 -11.16 -1.00
C SER A 61 6.51 -12.64 -1.07
N LYS A 62 5.21 -12.96 -1.18
CA LYS A 62 4.71 -14.34 -1.26
C LYS A 62 4.65 -14.87 -2.69
N LYS A 63 5.00 -14.06 -3.70
CA LYS A 63 4.92 -14.39 -5.14
C LYS A 63 3.53 -14.91 -5.51
N VAL A 64 2.51 -14.20 -5.06
CA VAL A 64 1.11 -14.57 -5.27
C VAL A 64 0.77 -14.42 -6.74
N VAL A 65 0.18 -15.46 -7.33
CA VAL A 65 -0.12 -15.50 -8.77
C VAL A 65 -1.60 -15.62 -9.09
N SER A 66 -2.45 -15.91 -8.10
CA SER A 66 -3.90 -16.08 -8.29
C SER A 66 -4.72 -15.21 -7.33
N ILE A 67 -5.92 -14.84 -7.75
CA ILE A 67 -6.87 -14.08 -6.92
C ILE A 67 -7.28 -14.88 -5.67
N ASP A 68 -7.43 -16.20 -5.79
CA ASP A 68 -7.83 -17.07 -4.67
C ASP A 68 -6.77 -17.11 -3.57
N ASP A 69 -5.50 -17.12 -3.95
CA ASP A 69 -4.39 -17.00 -3.00
C ASP A 69 -4.47 -15.66 -2.27
N VAL A 70 -4.78 -14.56 -2.96
CA VAL A 70 -4.93 -13.23 -2.33
C VAL A 70 -6.07 -13.23 -1.31
N TYR A 71 -7.22 -13.84 -1.63
CA TYR A 71 -8.33 -13.95 -0.67
C TYR A 71 -7.97 -14.79 0.57
N GLY A 72 -7.01 -15.70 0.46
CA GLY A 72 -6.51 -16.50 1.58
C GLY A 72 -5.52 -15.75 2.48
N LEU A 73 -4.95 -14.64 2.03
CA LEU A 73 -3.89 -13.90 2.75
C LEU A 73 -4.43 -12.84 3.70
N TYR A 74 -5.59 -12.27 3.39
CA TYR A 74 -6.11 -11.09 4.07
C TYR A 74 -7.46 -11.35 4.71
N ASN A 75 -7.56 -11.08 6.02
CA ASN A 75 -8.83 -11.11 6.74
C ASN A 75 -9.59 -9.79 6.59
N ILE A 76 -9.74 -9.32 5.35
CA ILE A 76 -10.51 -8.13 4.95
C ILE A 76 -11.72 -8.57 4.14
N ASP A 77 -12.77 -7.75 4.15
CA ASP A 77 -13.95 -7.97 3.32
C ASP A 77 -13.58 -8.15 1.84
N LYS A 78 -14.06 -9.24 1.23
CA LYS A 78 -13.73 -9.59 -0.16
C LYS A 78 -14.07 -8.49 -1.16
N SER A 79 -15.11 -7.68 -0.91
CA SER A 79 -15.48 -6.56 -1.78
C SER A 79 -14.44 -5.43 -1.73
N ILE A 80 -13.88 -5.16 -0.55
CA ILE A 80 -12.81 -4.18 -0.36
C ILE A 80 -11.53 -4.70 -1.02
N LEU A 81 -11.18 -5.97 -0.79
CA LEU A 81 -10.00 -6.58 -1.38
C LEU A 81 -10.07 -6.59 -2.92
N LYS A 82 -11.24 -6.90 -3.48
CA LYS A 82 -11.49 -6.83 -4.92
C LYS A 82 -11.30 -5.42 -5.49
N ARG A 83 -11.71 -4.38 -4.75
CA ARG A 83 -11.50 -2.99 -5.15
C ARG A 83 -10.01 -2.63 -5.17
N TYR A 84 -9.26 -3.07 -4.16
CA TYR A 84 -7.81 -2.83 -4.10
C TYR A 84 -7.04 -3.57 -5.19
N LEU A 85 -7.34 -4.85 -5.39
CA LEU A 85 -6.79 -5.64 -6.50
C LEU A 85 -7.09 -5.00 -7.86
N LYS A 86 -8.33 -4.55 -8.07
CA LYS A 86 -8.72 -3.86 -9.30
C LYS A 86 -7.87 -2.62 -9.54
N LYS A 87 -7.65 -1.78 -8.52
CA LYS A 87 -6.78 -0.59 -8.65
C LYS A 87 -5.35 -0.98 -9.04
N LEU A 88 -4.76 -1.97 -8.36
CA LEU A 88 -3.40 -2.45 -8.65
C LEU A 88 -3.26 -3.01 -10.08
N ILE A 89 -4.28 -3.71 -10.58
CA ILE A 89 -4.29 -4.26 -11.95
C ILE A 89 -4.49 -3.15 -12.99
N GLU A 90 -5.46 -2.24 -12.79
CA GLU A 90 -5.75 -1.15 -13.72
C GLU A 90 -4.56 -0.18 -13.85
N GLU A 91 -3.84 0.07 -12.76
CA GLU A 91 -2.62 0.88 -12.73
C GLU A 91 -1.38 0.12 -13.22
N ARG A 92 -1.53 -1.14 -13.66
CA ARG A 92 -0.45 -2.03 -14.14
C ARG A 92 0.68 -2.24 -13.13
N ILE A 93 0.33 -2.22 -11.85
CA ILE A 93 1.26 -2.39 -10.73
C ILE A 93 1.52 -3.87 -10.47
N ILE A 94 0.49 -4.72 -10.67
CA ILE A 94 0.57 -6.17 -10.51
C ILE A 94 -0.07 -6.88 -11.70
N GLU A 95 0.38 -8.09 -11.97
CA GLU A 95 -0.27 -9.04 -12.89
C GLU A 95 -0.65 -10.30 -12.11
N ILE A 96 -1.95 -10.59 -11.99
CA ILE A 96 -2.48 -11.77 -11.31
C ILE A 96 -3.43 -12.50 -12.26
N LYS A 97 -3.40 -13.83 -12.25
CA LYS A 97 -4.32 -14.66 -13.02
C LYS A 97 -5.67 -14.72 -12.31
N GLY A 98 -6.74 -14.50 -13.08
CA GLY A 98 -8.13 -14.58 -12.61
C GLY A 98 -8.61 -16.00 -12.38
#